data_AF-A0A444RPD8-F1
#
_entry.id   AF-A0A444RPD8-F1
#
_cell.length_a   1.000
_cell.length_b   1.000
_cell.length_c   1.000
_cell.angle_alpha   90.00
_cell.angle_beta   90.00
_cell.angle_gamma   90.00
#
_symmetry.space_group_name_H-M   'P 1'
#
loop_
_entity.id
_entity.type
_entity.pdbx_description
1 polymer ?
#
loop_
_entity_poly.entity_id
_entity_poly.type
_entity_poly.pdbx_seq_one_letter_code
_entity_poly.pdbx_strand_id
1 'polypeptide(L)'
;MDDKANSVKVSYTHASKDCAFIDNDPSKPIIINGISALEGQDLCSARFIVRRSSNFDSFIGIQLGFPLSTDLNEQSGFGICQRVDMNKRSGAVVPTNRHVIDIKFPRGHFTYTVQPSMSEDLARFPGSTASKLCQIFVQFTDKAQATIHGYGVPFTNVSNTTTRFSFTVATAVNDVQAMMNIDKLPPPFEYPYGTDHEWNQERYEEQARDLKGEKAFKDDNSHLTAMTQSVVQDVIWLAQAAEEISRTPGPVYFVPFNLSVEPADEVKFYIIVPLTQEFRDAYASAWRRLARNLTLQVFLFRHTDDKDPATWDCEIIVAPQRINILKDHPTALHEMVLKTRRPGSSEKRGEDNNINTFAGRLQADVALKEGAEK
;
A
#
# COMPACT_ATOMS: atom_id res chain seq x y z
N MET A 1 15.44 -14.24 17.73
CA MET A 1 14.31 -13.83 18.58
C MET A 1 13.09 -13.87 17.67
N ASP A 2 12.16 -14.78 17.96
CA ASP A 2 11.09 -15.16 17.03
C ASP A 2 10.12 -14.02 16.77
N ASP A 3 10.22 -13.42 15.58
CA ASP A 3 9.33 -12.38 15.09
C ASP A 3 8.03 -13.05 14.60
N LYS A 4 7.18 -13.47 15.56
CA LYS A 4 5.79 -13.83 15.27
C LYS A 4 5.05 -12.55 14.94
N ALA A 5 5.16 -12.11 13.69
CA ALA A 5 4.26 -11.15 13.10
C ALA A 5 2.83 -11.61 13.41
N ASN A 6 2.12 -10.86 14.27
CA ASN A 6 0.70 -11.04 14.52
C ASN A 6 -0.03 -10.76 13.20
N SER A 7 -0.13 -11.80 12.38
CA SER A 7 -1.01 -11.84 11.22
C SER A 7 -2.43 -11.69 11.74
N VAL A 8 -2.92 -10.45 11.78
CA VAL A 8 -4.33 -10.15 12.00
C VAL A 8 -5.08 -10.95 10.92
N LYS A 9 -5.83 -11.97 11.33
CA LYS A 9 -6.63 -12.77 10.41
C LYS A 9 -7.69 -11.87 9.78
N VAL A 10 -7.40 -11.42 8.57
CA VAL A 10 -8.32 -10.63 7.75
C VAL A 10 -9.50 -11.53 7.36
N SER A 11 -10.67 -11.28 7.95
CA SER A 11 -11.90 -11.94 7.53
C SER A 11 -12.62 -11.05 6.52
N TYR A 12 -12.69 -11.51 5.27
CA TYR A 12 -13.47 -10.86 4.22
C TYR A 12 -14.58 -11.77 3.74
N THR A 13 -15.82 -11.29 3.77
CA THR A 13 -16.94 -11.91 3.07
C THR A 13 -17.66 -10.87 2.22
N HIS A 14 -17.90 -11.22 0.98
CA HIS A 14 -18.69 -10.42 0.06
C HIS A 14 -19.79 -11.30 -0.53
N ALA A 15 -21.03 -10.94 -0.23
CA ALA A 15 -22.19 -11.56 -0.83
C ALA A 15 -22.89 -10.51 -1.68
N SER A 16 -23.18 -10.86 -2.93
CA SER A 16 -23.95 -9.99 -3.83
C SER A 16 -24.97 -10.81 -4.60
N LYS A 17 -26.10 -10.17 -4.87
CA LYS A 17 -27.22 -10.73 -5.65
C LYS A 17 -27.74 -9.67 -6.59
N ASP A 18 -28.09 -10.07 -7.80
CA ASP A 18 -28.69 -9.16 -8.76
C ASP A 18 -30.05 -8.68 -8.23
N CYS A 19 -30.34 -7.40 -8.44
CA CYS A 19 -31.59 -6.80 -7.99
C CYS A 19 -32.18 -5.85 -9.02
N ALA A 20 -33.47 -5.54 -8.86
CA ALA A 20 -34.20 -4.62 -9.71
C ALA A 20 -35.02 -3.66 -8.86
N PHE A 21 -35.06 -2.40 -9.28
CA PHE A 21 -35.87 -1.36 -8.68
C PHE A 21 -37.15 -1.20 -9.48
N ILE A 22 -38.28 -1.38 -8.80
CA ILE A 22 -39.62 -1.24 -9.38
C ILE A 22 -40.24 0.00 -8.72
N ASP A 23 -40.88 0.87 -9.52
CA ASP A 23 -41.69 1.93 -8.92
C ASP A 23 -42.84 1.28 -8.12
N ASN A 24 -43.26 1.89 -7.02
CA ASN A 24 -44.30 1.34 -6.15
C ASN A 24 -45.69 1.28 -6.83
N ASP A 25 -45.80 1.81 -8.05
CA ASP A 25 -46.98 1.71 -8.89
C ASP A 25 -46.89 0.49 -9.83
N PRO A 26 -47.76 -0.52 -9.67
CA PRO A 26 -47.74 -1.73 -10.49
C PRO A 26 -48.05 -1.47 -11.98
N SER A 27 -48.43 -0.26 -12.39
CA SER A 27 -48.57 0.13 -13.80
C SER A 27 -47.29 0.72 -14.42
N LYS A 28 -46.26 1.02 -13.62
CA LYS A 28 -45.04 1.72 -14.07
C LYS A 28 -43.88 0.78 -14.38
N PRO A 29 -42.92 1.20 -15.24
CA PRO A 29 -41.81 0.36 -15.69
C PRO A 29 -40.79 0.05 -14.57
N ILE A 30 -39.99 -0.99 -14.79
CA ILE A 30 -38.78 -1.25 -13.99
C ILE A 30 -37.84 -0.05 -14.20
N ILE A 31 -37.40 0.58 -13.10
CA ILE A 31 -36.55 1.77 -13.13
C ILE A 31 -35.11 1.38 -13.42
N ILE A 32 -34.62 0.34 -12.75
CA ILE A 32 -33.29 -0.23 -12.98
C ILE A 32 -33.41 -1.75 -12.91
N ASN A 33 -32.99 -2.45 -13.95
CA ASN A 33 -33.01 -3.90 -13.98
C ASN A 33 -31.59 -4.47 -13.94
N GLY A 34 -31.17 -5.03 -12.80
CA GLY A 34 -29.96 -5.84 -12.72
C GLY A 34 -30.21 -7.33 -12.93
N ILE A 35 -31.46 -7.78 -13.01
CA ILE A 35 -31.83 -9.19 -13.10
C ILE A 35 -31.86 -9.58 -14.58
N SER A 36 -30.97 -10.48 -15.00
CA SER A 36 -30.71 -10.88 -16.39
C SER A 36 -31.85 -11.63 -17.10
N ALA A 37 -33.09 -11.57 -16.59
CA ALA A 37 -34.25 -12.27 -17.13
C ALA A 37 -34.93 -11.53 -18.30
N LEU A 38 -34.40 -10.38 -18.73
CA LEU A 38 -34.96 -9.56 -19.81
C LEU A 38 -33.89 -9.35 -20.90
N GLU A 39 -34.23 -9.61 -22.16
CA GLU A 39 -33.37 -9.31 -23.31
C GLU A 39 -33.28 -7.79 -23.51
N GLY A 40 -32.06 -7.23 -23.43
CA GLY A 40 -31.81 -5.80 -23.64
C GLY A 40 -30.36 -5.41 -23.35
N GLN A 41 -29.90 -4.26 -23.87
CA GLN A 41 -28.63 -3.68 -23.45
C GLN A 41 -28.78 -3.10 -22.04
N ASP A 42 -28.09 -3.68 -21.06
CA ASP A 42 -28.08 -3.20 -19.68
C ASP A 42 -27.34 -1.85 -19.59
N LEU A 43 -28.09 -0.75 -19.66
CA LEU A 43 -27.57 0.61 -19.44
C LEU A 43 -27.09 0.83 -18.00
N CYS A 44 -27.62 0.05 -17.06
CA CYS A 44 -27.25 0.07 -15.65
C CYS A 44 -27.56 -1.28 -15.01
N SER A 45 -26.63 -1.77 -14.21
CA SER A 45 -26.77 -3.00 -13.43
C SER A 45 -26.97 -2.64 -11.96
N ALA A 46 -27.83 -3.38 -11.26
CA ALA A 46 -28.09 -3.19 -9.83
C ALA A 46 -27.84 -4.49 -9.06
N ARG A 47 -27.16 -4.37 -7.92
CA ARG A 47 -26.87 -5.49 -7.03
C ARG A 47 -27.16 -5.15 -5.59
N PHE A 48 -27.89 -6.02 -4.92
CA PHE A 48 -27.91 -6.04 -3.47
C PHE A 48 -26.56 -6.58 -2.98
N ILE A 49 -25.90 -5.84 -2.08
CA ILE A 49 -24.56 -6.15 -1.61
C ILE A 49 -24.52 -6.18 -0.08
N VAL A 50 -23.84 -7.18 0.45
CA VAL A 50 -23.38 -7.23 1.84
C VAL A 50 -21.88 -7.46 1.84
N ARG A 51 -21.15 -6.48 2.34
CA ARG A 51 -19.70 -6.48 2.43
C ARG A 51 -19.32 -6.49 3.91
N ARG A 52 -18.60 -7.53 4.33
CA ARG A 52 -18.04 -7.65 5.69
C ARG A 52 -16.54 -7.80 5.60
N SER A 53 -15.83 -6.92 6.27
CA SER A 53 -14.38 -6.84 6.31
C SER A 53 -13.94 -6.16 7.60
N SER A 54 -12.92 -6.71 8.23
CA SER A 54 -12.22 -6.05 9.34
C SER A 54 -11.33 -4.89 8.87
N ASN A 55 -11.10 -4.77 7.56
CA ASN A 55 -10.01 -3.99 6.95
C ASN A 55 -10.50 -2.91 5.97
N PHE A 56 -11.82 -2.72 5.89
CA PHE A 56 -12.43 -1.64 5.14
C PHE A 56 -13.89 -1.51 5.53
N ASP A 57 -14.49 -0.43 5.09
CA ASP A 57 -15.88 -0.13 5.41
C ASP A 57 -16.83 -1.27 5.03
N SER A 58 -17.46 -1.82 6.06
CA SER A 58 -18.42 -2.92 5.97
C SER A 58 -19.82 -2.35 5.94
N PHE A 59 -20.59 -2.73 4.92
CA PHE A 59 -21.93 -2.20 4.73
C PHE A 59 -22.88 -3.20 4.10
N ILE A 60 -24.16 -2.94 4.34
CA ILE A 60 -25.29 -3.50 3.60
C ILE A 60 -25.84 -2.38 2.74
N GLY A 61 -26.17 -2.68 1.49
CA GLY A 61 -26.66 -1.65 0.59
C GLY A 61 -26.91 -2.13 -0.81
N ILE A 62 -26.87 -1.18 -1.73
CA ILE A 62 -27.12 -1.40 -3.15
C ILE A 62 -25.95 -0.85 -3.95
N GLN A 63 -25.46 -1.63 -4.91
CA GLN A 63 -24.44 -1.22 -5.83
C GLN A 63 -25.05 -1.03 -7.21
N LEU A 64 -24.92 0.17 -7.76
CA LEU A 64 -25.25 0.49 -9.14
C LEU A 64 -23.98 0.45 -9.98
N GLY A 65 -24.09 -0.08 -11.19
CA GLY A 65 -22.98 -0.27 -12.11
C GLY A 65 -23.32 0.18 -13.51
N PHE A 66 -22.56 1.13 -14.02
CA PHE A 66 -22.77 1.72 -15.34
C PHE A 66 -21.64 1.24 -16.26
N PRO A 67 -21.95 0.63 -17.41
CA PRO A 67 -20.93 0.20 -18.34
C PRO A 67 -20.14 1.41 -18.88
N LEU A 68 -18.83 1.26 -18.96
CA LEU A 68 -17.91 2.19 -19.59
C LEU A 68 -17.22 1.46 -20.73
N SER A 69 -17.03 2.13 -21.87
CA SER A 69 -16.16 1.61 -22.93
C SER A 69 -14.73 2.05 -22.66
N THR A 70 -13.82 1.12 -22.41
CA THR A 70 -12.39 1.45 -22.24
C THR A 70 -11.81 2.00 -23.53
N ASP A 71 -12.14 1.37 -24.66
CA ASP A 71 -11.50 1.65 -25.94
C ASP A 71 -12.02 2.95 -26.55
N LEU A 72 -13.35 3.17 -26.51
CA LEU A 72 -13.94 4.40 -27.03
C LEU A 72 -13.64 5.60 -26.14
N ASN A 73 -13.58 5.44 -24.82
CA ASN A 73 -13.28 6.56 -23.93
C ASN A 73 -11.85 7.06 -24.12
N GLU A 74 -10.88 6.16 -24.26
CA GLU A 74 -9.49 6.53 -24.54
C GLU A 74 -9.37 7.21 -25.91
N GLN A 75 -9.95 6.62 -26.96
CA GLN A 75 -9.93 7.19 -28.32
C GLN A 75 -10.61 8.57 -28.40
N SER A 76 -11.62 8.81 -27.57
CA SER A 76 -12.37 10.08 -27.53
C SER A 76 -11.76 11.11 -26.58
N GLY A 77 -10.63 10.81 -25.92
CA GLY A 77 -9.95 11.73 -25.01
C GLY A 77 -10.58 11.86 -23.61
N PHE A 78 -11.53 10.99 -23.26
CA PHE A 78 -12.12 10.93 -21.91
C PHE A 78 -11.29 10.11 -20.91
N GLY A 79 -10.29 9.38 -21.41
CA GLY A 79 -9.38 8.56 -20.61
C GLY A 79 -10.00 7.26 -20.10
N ILE A 80 -9.19 6.46 -19.40
CA ILE A 80 -9.59 5.17 -18.84
C ILE A 80 -9.68 5.25 -17.31
N CYS A 81 -10.84 4.86 -16.76
CA CYS A 81 -10.96 4.61 -15.32
C CYS A 81 -10.20 3.34 -14.93
N GLN A 82 -9.54 3.38 -13.77
CA GLN A 82 -8.77 2.26 -13.24
C GLN A 82 -9.39 1.76 -11.93
N ARG A 83 -9.24 0.47 -11.63
CA ARG A 83 -9.63 -0.12 -10.35
C ARG A 83 -8.55 -1.06 -9.82
N VAL A 84 -8.51 -1.25 -8.51
CA VAL A 84 -7.68 -2.29 -7.90
C VAL A 84 -8.33 -3.65 -8.09
N ASP A 85 -7.59 -4.61 -8.65
CA ASP A 85 -8.01 -6.00 -8.76
C ASP A 85 -7.80 -6.72 -7.42
N MET A 86 -8.86 -6.75 -6.61
CA MET A 86 -8.85 -7.37 -5.28
C MET A 86 -8.65 -8.90 -5.32
N ASN A 87 -8.75 -9.55 -6.49
CA ASN A 87 -8.45 -10.98 -6.64
C ASN A 87 -6.95 -11.24 -6.74
N LYS A 88 -6.15 -10.22 -7.04
CA LYS A 88 -4.68 -10.32 -7.11
C LYS A 88 -4.09 -9.79 -5.81
N ARG A 89 -3.31 -10.65 -5.13
CA ARG A 89 -2.58 -10.27 -3.90
C ARG A 89 -1.65 -9.07 -4.09
N SER A 90 -1.21 -8.80 -5.33
CA SER A 90 -0.35 -7.66 -5.66
C SER A 90 -1.06 -6.30 -5.64
N GLY A 91 -2.40 -6.25 -5.52
CA GLY A 91 -3.16 -5.01 -5.63
C GLY A 91 -3.02 -4.36 -7.01
N ALA A 92 -2.88 -5.19 -8.05
CA ALA A 92 -2.69 -4.71 -9.42
C ALA A 92 -3.82 -3.76 -9.83
N VAL A 93 -3.45 -2.64 -10.43
CA VAL A 93 -4.39 -1.67 -10.99
C VAL A 93 -4.72 -2.10 -12.42
N VAL A 94 -6.01 -2.25 -12.72
CA VAL A 94 -6.50 -2.70 -14.03
C VAL A 94 -7.55 -1.71 -14.57
N PRO A 95 -7.63 -1.54 -15.91
CA PRO A 95 -8.71 -0.78 -16.53
C PRO A 95 -10.06 -1.30 -16.07
N THR A 96 -10.99 -0.39 -15.81
CA THR A 96 -12.38 -0.73 -15.53
C THR A 96 -13.29 -0.27 -16.65
N ASN A 97 -14.08 -1.21 -17.14
CA ASN A 97 -15.19 -0.98 -18.07
C ASN A 97 -16.51 -0.73 -17.33
N ARG A 98 -16.45 -0.32 -16.05
CA ARG A 98 -17.65 -0.13 -15.24
C ARG A 98 -17.43 0.96 -14.20
N HIS A 99 -18.27 1.98 -14.24
CA HIS A 99 -18.42 2.94 -13.17
C HIS A 99 -19.34 2.36 -12.09
N VAL A 100 -19.02 2.58 -10.81
CA VAL A 100 -19.75 1.98 -9.69
C VAL A 100 -20.15 3.06 -8.69
N ILE A 101 -21.42 3.02 -8.28
CA ILE A 101 -21.97 3.83 -7.19
C ILE A 101 -22.48 2.86 -6.10
N ASP A 102 -21.96 2.99 -4.89
CA ASP A 102 -22.39 2.24 -3.72
C ASP A 102 -23.34 3.10 -2.86
N ILE A 103 -24.57 2.65 -2.69
CA ILE A 103 -25.58 3.23 -1.79
C ILE A 103 -25.58 2.40 -0.51
N LYS A 104 -25.03 2.96 0.57
CA LYS A 104 -24.86 2.27 1.85
C LYS A 104 -26.02 2.61 2.80
N PHE A 105 -26.64 1.59 3.39
CA PHE A 105 -27.69 1.81 4.39
C PHE A 105 -27.07 2.24 5.73
N PRO A 106 -27.73 3.13 6.48
CA PRO A 106 -27.19 3.67 7.72
C PRO A 106 -27.16 2.60 8.80
N ARG A 107 -25.97 2.12 9.16
CA ARG A 107 -25.78 1.04 10.13
C ARG A 107 -26.52 1.31 11.44
N GLY A 108 -27.35 0.36 11.88
CA GLY A 108 -28.12 0.46 13.13
C GLY A 108 -29.36 1.35 13.04
N HIS A 109 -29.59 2.05 11.92
CA HIS A 109 -30.71 2.98 11.75
C HIS A 109 -31.60 2.60 10.55
N PHE A 110 -31.81 1.29 10.35
CA PHE A 110 -32.81 0.81 9.40
C PHE A 110 -33.47 -0.47 9.88
N THR A 111 -34.74 -0.61 9.51
CA THR A 111 -35.51 -1.85 9.59
C THR A 111 -35.76 -2.38 8.20
N TYR A 112 -35.97 -3.69 8.07
CA TYR A 112 -36.27 -4.29 6.78
C TYR A 112 -37.31 -5.40 6.90
N THR A 113 -38.02 -5.65 5.80
CA THR A 113 -38.84 -6.85 5.61
C THR A 113 -38.41 -7.54 4.32
N VAL A 114 -38.48 -8.88 4.33
CA VAL A 114 -38.23 -9.71 3.15
C VAL A 114 -39.43 -10.61 2.96
N GLN A 115 -40.02 -10.58 1.76
CA GLN A 115 -41.18 -11.40 1.42
C GLN A 115 -41.00 -12.04 0.04
N PRO A 116 -41.64 -13.18 -0.25
CA PRO A 116 -41.70 -13.73 -1.59
C PRO A 116 -42.26 -12.69 -2.58
N SER A 117 -41.72 -12.65 -3.80
CA SER A 117 -42.26 -11.76 -4.83
C SER A 117 -43.69 -12.14 -5.20
N MET A 118 -44.58 -11.15 -5.31
CA MET A 118 -45.98 -11.34 -5.69
C MET A 118 -46.10 -11.65 -7.18
N SER A 119 -47.23 -12.23 -7.60
CA SER A 119 -47.46 -12.63 -9.00
C SER A 119 -47.28 -11.48 -10.00
N GLU A 120 -47.67 -10.26 -9.62
CA GLU A 120 -47.52 -9.05 -10.44
C GLU A 120 -46.04 -8.68 -10.68
N ASP A 121 -45.19 -8.86 -9.68
CA ASP A 121 -43.75 -8.63 -9.83
C ASP A 121 -43.09 -9.74 -10.64
N LEU A 122 -43.49 -10.99 -10.42
CA LEU A 122 -42.99 -12.14 -11.18
C LEU A 122 -43.32 -12.03 -12.68
N ALA A 123 -44.49 -11.48 -13.02
CA ALA A 123 -44.88 -11.25 -14.41
C ALA A 123 -43.90 -10.32 -15.16
N ARG A 124 -43.14 -9.49 -14.44
CA ARG A 124 -42.12 -8.59 -15.02
C ARG A 124 -40.78 -9.27 -15.27
N PHE A 125 -40.58 -10.49 -14.75
CA PHE A 125 -39.35 -11.28 -14.91
C PHE A 125 -39.69 -12.66 -15.50
N PRO A 126 -39.92 -12.74 -16.82
CA PRO A 126 -40.28 -13.99 -17.49
C PRO A 126 -39.28 -15.11 -17.17
N GLY A 127 -39.79 -16.31 -16.87
CA GLY A 127 -38.97 -17.47 -16.51
C GLY A 127 -38.51 -17.54 -15.05
N SER A 128 -38.87 -16.56 -14.22
CA SER A 128 -38.59 -16.56 -12.79
C SER A 128 -39.75 -17.11 -11.94
N THR A 129 -39.46 -17.47 -10.69
CA THR A 129 -40.42 -18.05 -9.74
C THR A 129 -40.34 -17.38 -8.36
N ALA A 130 -41.41 -17.45 -7.57
CA ALA A 130 -41.43 -16.94 -6.19
C ALA A 130 -40.35 -17.54 -5.27
N SER A 131 -39.85 -18.74 -5.61
CA SER A 131 -38.74 -19.38 -4.90
C SER A 131 -37.35 -18.82 -5.28
N LYS A 132 -37.27 -18.04 -6.36
CA LYS A 132 -36.03 -17.47 -6.92
C LYS A 132 -35.98 -15.95 -6.84
N LEU A 133 -37.09 -15.29 -6.52
CA LEU A 133 -37.19 -13.85 -6.33
C LEU A 133 -37.86 -13.53 -4.99
N CYS A 134 -37.33 -12.51 -4.32
CA CYS A 134 -37.97 -11.93 -3.15
C CYS A 134 -37.98 -10.40 -3.25
N GLN A 135 -38.96 -9.78 -2.61
CA GLN A 135 -38.98 -8.34 -2.39
C GLN A 135 -38.37 -7.98 -1.04
N ILE A 136 -37.61 -6.89 -1.05
CA ILE A 136 -37.03 -6.28 0.14
C ILE A 136 -37.58 -4.88 0.28
N PHE A 137 -38.09 -4.56 1.47
CA PHE A 137 -38.45 -3.21 1.87
C PHE A 137 -37.51 -2.78 2.98
N VAL A 138 -36.85 -1.65 2.81
CA VAL A 138 -35.97 -1.05 3.80
C VAL A 138 -36.53 0.30 4.20
N GLN A 139 -36.61 0.54 5.51
CA GLN A 139 -37.03 1.80 6.11
C GLN A 139 -35.93 2.31 7.03
N PHE A 140 -35.48 3.54 6.82
CA PHE A 140 -34.54 4.21 7.73
C PHE A 140 -35.27 4.78 8.94
N THR A 141 -34.64 4.70 10.11
CA THR A 141 -35.14 5.25 11.38
C THR A 141 -34.38 6.54 11.73
N ASP A 142 -34.85 7.26 12.76
CA ASP A 142 -34.11 8.38 13.37
C ASP A 142 -33.69 9.51 12.43
N LYS A 143 -34.42 9.68 11.31
CA LYS A 143 -34.08 10.60 10.20
C LYS A 143 -32.71 10.31 9.57
N ALA A 144 -32.17 9.11 9.76
CA ALA A 144 -30.94 8.66 9.12
C ALA A 144 -31.10 8.61 7.59
N GLN A 145 -29.98 8.74 6.90
CA GLN A 145 -29.93 8.77 5.44
C GLN A 145 -28.90 7.75 4.94
N ALA A 146 -29.08 7.28 3.71
CA ALA A 146 -28.09 6.46 3.05
C ALA A 146 -26.83 7.29 2.74
N THR A 147 -25.67 6.66 2.84
CA THR A 147 -24.41 7.25 2.37
C THR A 147 -24.16 6.80 0.94
N ILE A 148 -23.99 7.75 0.03
CA ILE A 148 -23.72 7.47 -1.39
C ILE A 148 -22.23 7.64 -1.64
N HIS A 149 -21.56 6.59 -2.11
CA HIS A 149 -20.16 6.60 -2.51
C HIS A 149 -20.03 6.36 -4.01
N GLY A 150 -19.18 7.15 -4.66
CA GLY A 150 -18.93 7.10 -6.10
C GLY A 150 -18.66 8.50 -6.63
N TYR A 151 -17.89 8.61 -7.71
CA TYR A 151 -17.64 9.89 -8.38
C TYR A 151 -18.79 10.25 -9.33
N GLY A 152 -19.05 11.54 -9.55
CA GLY A 152 -20.13 11.98 -10.44
C GLY A 152 -21.51 12.05 -9.80
N VAL A 153 -21.60 11.98 -8.46
CA VAL A 153 -22.83 12.35 -7.75
C VAL A 153 -23.09 13.84 -7.97
N PRO A 154 -24.28 14.28 -8.42
CA PRO A 154 -24.55 15.69 -8.64
C PRO A 154 -24.38 16.50 -7.35
N PHE A 155 -23.70 17.64 -7.45
CA PHE A 155 -23.26 18.50 -6.32
C PHE A 155 -24.39 19.05 -5.44
N THR A 156 -25.65 18.93 -5.87
CA THR A 156 -26.82 19.32 -5.09
C THR A 156 -27.97 18.35 -5.39
N ASN A 157 -28.36 17.57 -4.39
CA ASN A 157 -29.68 16.96 -4.37
C ASN A 157 -30.37 17.41 -3.09
N VAL A 158 -31.10 18.52 -3.19
CA VAL A 158 -31.76 19.25 -2.08
C VAL A 158 -32.90 18.42 -1.44
N SER A 159 -33.10 17.17 -1.89
CA SER A 159 -34.20 16.28 -1.52
C SER A 159 -33.73 14.87 -1.15
N ASN A 160 -32.57 14.72 -0.50
CA ASN A 160 -32.11 13.42 0.02
C ASN A 160 -32.92 12.94 1.25
N THR A 161 -34.25 13.07 1.20
CA THR A 161 -35.22 12.65 2.23
C THR A 161 -35.70 11.21 2.03
N THR A 162 -35.11 10.46 1.09
CA THR A 162 -35.50 9.07 0.83
C THR A 162 -35.16 8.21 2.03
N THR A 163 -36.20 7.86 2.79
CA THR A 163 -36.10 6.98 3.96
C THR A 163 -36.59 5.57 3.67
N ARG A 164 -37.02 5.29 2.42
CA ARG A 164 -37.59 4.01 2.00
C ARG A 164 -36.97 3.51 0.71
N PHE A 165 -36.58 2.25 0.70
CA PHE A 165 -36.17 1.52 -0.50
C PHE A 165 -37.04 0.29 -0.68
N SER A 166 -37.50 0.04 -1.90
CA SER A 166 -38.20 -1.17 -2.32
C SER A 166 -37.52 -1.72 -3.55
N PHE A 167 -37.13 -2.99 -3.52
CA PHE A 167 -36.45 -3.64 -4.64
C PHE A 167 -36.63 -5.16 -4.61
N THR A 168 -36.59 -5.77 -5.80
CA THR A 168 -36.66 -7.22 -5.99
C THR A 168 -35.25 -7.78 -6.13
N VAL A 169 -34.95 -8.90 -5.47
CA VAL A 169 -33.64 -9.56 -5.49
C VAL A 169 -33.75 -10.96 -6.05
N ALA A 170 -32.79 -11.34 -6.90
CA ALA A 170 -32.71 -12.65 -7.55
C ALA A 170 -32.15 -13.75 -6.63
N THR A 171 -32.84 -14.03 -5.53
CA THR A 171 -32.52 -15.14 -4.62
C THR A 171 -33.73 -15.50 -3.75
N ALA A 172 -33.66 -16.60 -2.99
CA ALA A 172 -34.71 -16.99 -2.06
C ALA A 172 -34.74 -16.10 -0.80
N VAL A 173 -35.91 -15.97 -0.17
CA VAL A 173 -36.12 -15.19 1.07
C VAL A 173 -35.11 -15.54 2.16
N ASN A 174 -34.87 -16.84 2.39
CA ASN A 174 -33.97 -17.33 3.44
C ASN A 174 -32.51 -16.86 3.23
N ASP A 175 -32.07 -16.75 1.98
CA ASP A 175 -30.71 -16.30 1.66
C ASP A 175 -30.53 -14.83 2.02
N VAL A 176 -31.51 -13.99 1.65
CA VAL A 176 -31.50 -12.56 1.99
C VAL A 176 -31.57 -12.36 3.49
N GLN A 177 -32.42 -13.09 4.19
CA GLN A 177 -32.52 -12.99 5.65
C GLN A 177 -31.18 -13.33 6.32
N ALA A 178 -30.47 -14.35 5.82
CA ALA A 178 -29.12 -14.68 6.31
C ALA A 178 -28.09 -13.57 5.98
N MET A 179 -28.19 -12.95 4.79
CA MET A 179 -27.33 -11.84 4.37
C MET A 179 -27.57 -10.56 5.18
N MET A 180 -28.83 -10.24 5.51
CA MET A 180 -29.26 -9.01 6.18
C MET A 180 -28.95 -8.95 7.68
N ASN A 181 -28.41 -10.01 8.27
CA ASN A 181 -28.01 -10.00 9.68
C ASN A 181 -26.94 -8.91 9.92
N ILE A 182 -27.39 -7.79 10.52
CA ILE A 182 -26.60 -6.59 10.82
C ILE A 182 -25.58 -6.86 11.93
N ASP A 183 -25.91 -7.74 12.89
CA ASP A 183 -25.02 -8.11 14.00
C ASP A 183 -23.75 -8.82 13.52
N LYS A 184 -23.78 -9.37 12.31
CA LYS A 184 -22.60 -9.95 11.66
C LYS A 184 -21.70 -8.92 10.97
N LEU A 185 -22.04 -7.64 10.96
CA LEU A 185 -21.13 -6.61 10.45
C LEU A 185 -20.04 -6.35 11.50
N PRO A 186 -18.74 -6.45 11.15
CA PRO A 186 -17.66 -6.05 12.07
C PRO A 186 -17.81 -4.56 12.40
N PRO A 187 -17.21 -4.02 13.47
CA PRO A 187 -17.27 -2.59 13.81
C PRO A 187 -16.93 -1.69 12.61
N PRO A 188 -17.43 -0.43 12.56
CA PRO A 188 -17.04 0.50 11.50
C PRO A 188 -15.52 0.59 11.40
N PHE A 189 -15.00 0.58 10.18
CA PHE A 189 -13.57 0.69 9.97
C PHE A 189 -13.10 2.07 10.41
N GLU A 190 -12.02 2.09 11.18
CA GLU A 190 -11.29 3.30 11.57
C GLU A 190 -9.80 3.03 11.39
N TYR A 191 -9.11 4.02 10.84
CA TYR A 191 -7.68 3.94 10.72
C TYR A 191 -7.04 3.92 12.12
N PRO A 192 -6.10 3.00 12.39
CA PRO A 192 -5.49 2.85 13.71
C PRO A 192 -4.48 3.96 14.08
N TYR A 193 -4.43 5.04 13.31
CA TYR A 193 -3.44 6.12 13.44
C TYR A 193 -3.95 7.36 14.18
N GLY A 194 -5.24 7.40 14.52
CA GLY A 194 -5.88 8.51 15.22
C GLY A 194 -6.21 9.71 14.32
N THR A 195 -6.32 10.88 14.93
CA THR A 195 -6.72 12.15 14.28
C THR A 195 -5.64 13.23 14.31
N ASP A 196 -4.53 12.96 14.99
CA ASP A 196 -3.41 13.89 15.08
C ASP A 196 -2.40 13.56 13.97
N HIS A 197 -2.25 14.53 13.05
CA HIS A 197 -1.36 14.43 11.89
C HIS A 197 -0.12 15.31 12.01
N GLU A 198 0.14 15.89 13.19
CA GLU A 198 1.36 16.67 13.42
C GLU A 198 2.60 15.78 13.41
N TRP A 199 3.75 16.36 13.05
CA TRP A 199 4.99 15.61 13.02
C TRP A 199 5.42 15.21 14.44
N ASN A 200 5.43 13.90 14.71
CA ASN A 200 5.98 13.33 15.92
C ASN A 200 6.69 12.01 15.58
N GLN A 201 8.02 12.02 15.65
CA GLN A 201 8.86 10.89 15.23
C GLN A 201 8.58 9.62 16.06
N GLU A 202 8.56 9.73 17.39
CA GLU A 202 8.36 8.58 18.29
C GLU A 202 7.01 7.89 18.04
N ARG A 203 5.93 8.68 17.92
CA ARG A 203 4.60 8.17 17.58
C ARG A 203 4.59 7.43 16.25
N TYR A 204 5.18 8.02 15.22
CA TYR A 204 5.16 7.40 13.89
C TYR A 204 6.05 6.15 13.81
N GLU A 205 7.17 6.11 14.55
CA GLU A 205 7.99 4.91 14.67
C GLU A 205 7.24 3.76 15.36
N GLU A 206 6.47 4.06 16.42
CA GLU A 206 5.59 3.08 17.06
C GLU A 206 4.51 2.57 16.09
N GLN A 207 3.79 3.49 15.43
CA GLN A 207 2.74 3.16 14.47
C GLN A 207 3.26 2.36 13.26
N ALA A 208 4.46 2.66 12.76
CA ALA A 208 5.05 1.98 11.61
C ALA A 208 5.45 0.51 11.91
N ARG A 209 5.65 0.14 13.17
CA ARG A 209 5.92 -1.25 13.58
C ARG A 209 4.65 -2.09 13.60
N ASP A 210 3.57 -1.54 14.12
CA ASP A 210 2.38 -2.33 14.49
C ASP A 210 1.27 -2.31 13.44
N LEU A 211 1.27 -1.35 12.51
CA LEU A 211 0.12 -1.06 11.64
C LEU A 211 0.53 -1.12 10.17
N LYS A 212 -0.13 -1.98 9.38
CA LYS A 212 0.05 -2.06 7.92
C LYS A 212 -1.09 -1.34 7.20
N GLY A 213 -0.72 -0.56 6.18
CA GLY A 213 -1.61 0.37 5.50
C GLY A 213 -2.82 -0.27 4.80
N GLU A 214 -3.96 0.40 4.91
CA GLU A 214 -5.21 0.08 4.22
C GLU A 214 -5.71 1.29 3.43
N LYS A 215 -6.55 1.06 2.42
CA LYS A 215 -6.98 2.08 1.45
C LYS A 215 -8.51 2.15 1.41
N ALA A 216 -9.11 2.85 2.37
CA ALA A 216 -10.54 3.17 2.35
C ALA A 216 -10.79 4.53 3.01
N PHE A 217 -11.41 5.46 2.28
CA PHE A 217 -11.69 6.82 2.78
C PHE A 217 -13.15 6.93 3.19
N LYS A 218 -13.40 7.12 4.49
CA LYS A 218 -14.74 7.34 5.05
C LYS A 218 -15.05 8.83 5.24
N ASP A 219 -14.03 9.61 5.59
CA ASP A 219 -14.09 11.04 5.89
C ASP A 219 -12.74 11.72 5.58
N ASP A 220 -12.69 13.04 5.74
CA ASP A 220 -11.48 13.83 5.51
C ASP A 220 -10.32 13.38 6.39
N ASN A 221 -10.60 12.98 7.64
CA ASN A 221 -9.56 12.47 8.54
C ASN A 221 -8.93 11.18 7.98
N SER A 222 -9.75 10.26 7.49
CA SER A 222 -9.31 9.01 6.87
C SER A 222 -8.44 9.27 5.64
N HIS A 223 -8.79 10.29 4.85
CA HIS A 223 -8.00 10.73 3.71
C HIS A 223 -6.65 11.32 4.14
N LEU A 224 -6.66 12.29 5.06
CA LEU A 224 -5.44 12.87 5.62
C LEU A 224 -4.54 11.81 6.24
N THR A 225 -5.12 10.86 6.97
CA THR A 225 -4.40 9.75 7.59
C THR A 225 -3.64 8.93 6.55
N ALA A 226 -4.31 8.44 5.50
CA ALA A 226 -3.64 7.60 4.53
C ALA A 226 -2.57 8.38 3.74
N MET A 227 -2.83 9.65 3.43
CA MET A 227 -1.87 10.52 2.75
C MET A 227 -0.62 10.72 3.62
N THR A 228 -0.79 11.14 4.87
CA THR A 228 0.31 11.38 5.81
C THR A 228 1.09 10.10 6.08
N GLN A 229 0.41 9.00 6.44
CA GLN A 229 1.06 7.73 6.75
C GLN A 229 1.80 7.14 5.55
N SER A 230 1.28 7.30 4.33
CA SER A 230 1.96 6.79 3.12
C SER A 230 3.31 7.43 2.88
N VAL A 231 3.47 8.71 3.25
CA VAL A 231 4.74 9.44 3.10
C VAL A 231 5.63 9.19 4.31
N VAL A 232 5.08 9.27 5.51
CA VAL A 232 5.85 9.18 6.77
C VAL A 232 6.44 7.79 6.96
N GLN A 233 5.66 6.72 6.78
CA GLN A 233 6.17 5.35 6.94
C GLN A 233 7.31 5.06 5.96
N ASP A 234 7.19 5.54 4.72
CA ASP A 234 8.23 5.40 3.70
C ASP A 234 9.54 6.10 4.07
N VAL A 235 9.48 7.22 4.80
CA VAL A 235 10.66 7.96 5.28
C VAL A 235 11.25 7.28 6.51
N ILE A 236 10.40 6.86 7.46
CA ILE A 236 10.84 6.21 8.70
C ILE A 236 11.51 4.88 8.43
N TRP A 237 10.91 4.02 7.60
CA TRP A 237 11.54 2.74 7.23
C TRP A 237 12.89 2.95 6.53
N LEU A 238 13.02 4.02 5.73
CA LEU A 238 14.28 4.35 5.08
C LEU A 238 15.34 4.86 6.08
N ALA A 239 14.93 5.68 7.05
CA ALA A 239 15.79 6.18 8.11
C ALA A 239 16.28 5.05 9.04
N GLN A 240 15.38 4.17 9.46
CA GLN A 240 15.71 2.98 10.26
C GLN A 240 16.69 2.08 9.51
N ALA A 241 16.44 1.79 8.23
CA ALA A 241 17.38 1.01 7.43
C ALA A 241 18.75 1.70 7.31
N ALA A 242 18.79 3.03 7.16
CA ALA A 242 20.06 3.77 7.12
C ALA A 242 20.84 3.69 8.46
N GLU A 243 20.13 3.72 9.59
CA GLU A 243 20.71 3.56 10.93
C GLU A 243 21.21 2.12 11.17
N GLU A 244 20.46 1.11 10.75
CA GLU A 244 20.89 -0.29 10.83
C GLU A 244 22.13 -0.55 9.96
N ILE A 245 22.15 0.00 8.74
CA ILE A 245 23.30 -0.04 7.84
C ILE A 245 24.52 0.63 8.48
N SER A 246 24.36 1.82 9.06
CA SER A 246 25.50 2.55 9.67
C SER A 246 26.05 1.86 10.91
N ARG A 247 25.21 1.08 11.61
CA ARG A 247 25.59 0.25 12.76
C ARG A 247 26.13 -1.12 12.40
N THR A 248 26.14 -1.51 11.12
CA THR A 248 26.70 -2.80 10.69
C THR A 248 28.19 -2.63 10.43
N PRO A 249 29.09 -3.01 11.37
CA PRO A 249 30.52 -2.90 11.13
C PRO A 249 30.95 -3.85 10.02
N GLY A 250 31.82 -3.36 9.15
CA GLY A 250 32.39 -4.15 8.06
C GLY A 250 33.88 -3.81 7.91
N PRO A 251 34.72 -4.82 7.60
CA PRO A 251 36.12 -4.55 7.30
C PRO A 251 36.20 -3.76 5.99
N VAL A 252 37.08 -2.77 5.93
CA VAL A 252 37.35 -1.98 4.72
C VAL A 252 38.84 -1.79 4.56
N TYR A 253 39.29 -1.50 3.34
CA TYR A 253 40.67 -1.07 3.10
C TYR A 253 40.75 0.01 2.04
N PHE A 254 41.88 0.70 2.04
CA PHE A 254 42.11 1.90 1.27
C PHE A 254 43.15 1.68 0.18
N VAL A 255 42.94 2.33 -0.96
CA VAL A 255 43.89 2.40 -2.08
C VAL A 255 44.19 3.88 -2.33
N PRO A 256 45.42 4.35 -2.11
CA PRO A 256 45.78 5.76 -2.31
C PRO A 256 45.69 6.12 -3.80
N PHE A 257 45.36 7.37 -4.12
CA PHE A 257 45.33 7.85 -5.51
C PHE A 257 46.72 7.92 -6.13
N ASN A 258 47.74 8.22 -5.32
CA ASN A 258 49.13 8.22 -5.71
C ASN A 258 49.92 7.18 -4.92
N LEU A 259 50.27 6.06 -5.58
CA LEU A 259 51.06 4.98 -4.97
C LEU A 259 52.50 5.40 -4.61
N SER A 260 52.98 6.54 -5.10
CA SER A 260 54.31 7.07 -4.80
C SER A 260 54.36 7.94 -3.55
N VAL A 261 53.21 8.24 -2.95
CA VAL A 261 53.09 9.05 -1.73
C VAL A 261 52.77 8.12 -0.57
N GLU A 262 53.43 8.33 0.57
CA GLU A 262 53.13 7.61 1.79
C GLU A 262 51.64 7.77 2.14
N PRO A 263 50.91 6.70 2.50
CA PRO A 263 49.49 6.79 2.82
C PRO A 263 49.15 7.84 3.88
N ALA A 264 50.08 8.14 4.79
CA ALA A 264 49.93 9.21 5.80
C ALA A 264 49.82 10.61 5.19
N ASP A 265 50.43 10.86 4.03
CA ASP A 265 50.46 12.17 3.36
C ASP A 265 49.43 12.28 2.21
N GLU A 266 48.87 11.17 1.75
CA GLU A 266 47.82 11.16 0.72
C GLU A 266 46.48 11.65 1.28
N VAL A 267 45.76 12.42 0.47
CA VAL A 267 44.48 13.04 0.84
C VAL A 267 43.32 12.39 0.08
N LYS A 268 43.57 11.64 -1.00
CA LYS A 268 42.53 11.00 -1.81
C LYS A 268 42.69 9.50 -1.83
N PHE A 269 41.60 8.80 -1.57
CA PHE A 269 41.57 7.34 -1.50
C PHE A 269 40.39 6.78 -2.30
N TYR A 270 40.59 5.57 -2.79
CA TYR A 270 39.48 4.64 -3.01
C TYR A 270 39.32 3.76 -1.77
N ILE A 271 38.09 3.51 -1.36
CA ILE A 271 37.76 2.54 -0.29
C ILE A 271 37.13 1.33 -0.96
N ILE A 272 37.61 0.14 -0.64
CA ILE A 272 37.00 -1.12 -1.06
C ILE A 272 36.23 -1.68 0.12
N VAL A 273 34.92 -1.83 -0.10
CA VAL A 273 33.95 -2.28 0.91
C VAL A 273 33.42 -3.66 0.52
N PRO A 274 33.90 -4.74 1.16
CA PRO A 274 33.44 -6.10 0.94
C PRO A 274 32.08 -6.34 1.61
N LEU A 275 31.00 -5.99 0.90
CA LEU A 275 29.65 -6.31 1.35
C LEU A 275 29.33 -7.78 1.06
N THR A 276 28.63 -8.45 1.98
CA THR A 276 28.16 -9.82 1.76
C THR A 276 26.90 -9.85 0.91
N GLN A 277 26.56 -11.03 0.39
CA GLN A 277 25.30 -11.23 -0.33
C GLN A 277 24.11 -10.98 0.61
N GLU A 278 24.18 -11.49 1.85
CA GLU A 278 23.13 -11.35 2.86
C GLU A 278 22.84 -9.88 3.16
N PHE A 279 23.89 -9.05 3.28
CA PHE A 279 23.73 -7.60 3.45
C PHE A 279 23.02 -6.96 2.25
N ARG A 280 23.45 -7.30 1.03
CA ARG A 280 22.86 -6.77 -0.20
C ARG A 280 21.39 -7.14 -0.33
N ASP A 281 21.05 -8.38 0.00
CA ASP A 281 19.69 -8.91 -0.09
C ASP A 281 18.79 -8.33 1.00
N ALA A 282 19.28 -8.24 2.24
CA ALA A 282 18.54 -7.66 3.37
C ALA A 282 18.15 -6.20 3.13
N TYR A 283 19.06 -5.39 2.59
CA TYR A 283 18.85 -3.95 2.41
C TYR A 283 18.55 -3.54 0.96
N ALA A 284 18.32 -4.47 0.03
CA ALA A 284 18.21 -4.19 -1.40
C ALA A 284 17.23 -3.04 -1.74
N SER A 285 16.06 -3.02 -1.08
CA SER A 285 15.03 -2.00 -1.31
C SER A 285 15.47 -0.62 -0.81
N ALA A 286 15.93 -0.54 0.45
CA ALA A 286 16.42 0.68 1.06
C ALA A 286 17.65 1.22 0.31
N TRP A 287 18.59 0.34 -0.05
CA TRP A 287 19.82 0.68 -0.76
C TRP A 287 19.55 1.37 -2.10
N ARG A 288 18.56 0.89 -2.89
CA ARG A 288 18.17 1.55 -4.16
C ARG A 288 17.71 3.00 -3.96
N ARG A 289 17.11 3.31 -2.82
CA ARG A 289 16.64 4.66 -2.49
C ARG A 289 17.78 5.51 -1.91
N LEU A 290 18.53 4.98 -0.94
CA LEU A 290 19.63 5.68 -0.27
C LEU A 290 20.78 5.99 -1.24
N ALA A 291 21.17 5.05 -2.08
CA ALA A 291 22.31 5.19 -3.00
C ALA A 291 21.99 5.99 -4.28
N ARG A 292 20.78 6.56 -4.41
CA ARG A 292 20.33 7.22 -5.65
C ARG A 292 21.23 8.38 -6.08
N ASN A 293 21.72 9.15 -5.11
CA ASN A 293 22.60 10.30 -5.36
C ASN A 293 24.09 9.91 -5.45
N LEU A 294 24.40 8.62 -5.32
CA LEU A 294 25.76 8.08 -5.33
C LEU A 294 26.68 8.70 -4.28
N THR A 295 26.14 9.28 -3.20
CA THR A 295 26.91 9.83 -2.08
C THR A 295 26.50 9.16 -0.78
N LEU A 296 27.49 8.91 0.07
CA LEU A 296 27.28 8.37 1.42
C LEU A 296 28.39 8.81 2.36
N GLN A 297 28.17 8.62 3.66
CA GLN A 297 29.20 8.80 4.68
C GLN A 297 29.67 7.44 5.16
N VAL A 298 30.99 7.30 5.31
CA VAL A 298 31.61 6.15 5.97
C VAL A 298 32.05 6.59 7.36
N PHE A 299 31.66 5.80 8.35
CA PHE A 299 32.11 5.92 9.73
C PHE A 299 33.27 4.95 9.95
N LEU A 300 34.44 5.49 10.29
CA LEU A 300 35.65 4.73 10.56
C LEU A 300 35.84 4.62 12.07
N PHE A 301 35.61 3.43 12.58
CA PHE A 301 35.71 3.13 14.01
C PHE A 301 37.13 2.66 14.35
N ARG A 302 37.69 3.12 15.48
CA ARG A 302 38.95 2.55 16.01
C ARG A 302 38.75 1.18 16.61
N HIS A 303 37.63 1.04 17.31
CA HIS A 303 37.12 -0.18 17.94
C HIS A 303 35.59 -0.19 17.79
N THR A 304 34.96 -1.35 17.88
CA THR A 304 33.50 -1.48 17.71
C THR A 304 32.68 -0.63 18.68
N ASP A 305 33.27 -0.25 19.83
CA ASP A 305 32.62 0.54 20.88
C ASP A 305 32.99 2.04 20.84
N ASP A 306 33.66 2.48 19.76
CA ASP A 306 34.08 3.87 19.59
C ASP A 306 32.86 4.80 19.48
N LYS A 307 32.80 5.79 20.38
CA LYS A 307 31.68 6.74 20.48
C LYS A 307 31.80 7.89 19.48
N ASP A 308 33.01 8.17 18.99
CA ASP A 308 33.32 9.30 18.13
C ASP A 308 34.09 8.83 16.87
N PRO A 309 33.48 7.99 16.01
CA PRO A 309 34.13 7.48 14.81
C PRO A 309 34.47 8.60 13.82
N ALA A 310 35.56 8.43 13.08
CA ALA A 310 35.93 9.40 12.06
C ALA A 310 34.94 9.33 10.89
N THR A 311 34.49 10.50 10.38
CA THR A 311 33.42 10.56 9.37
C THR A 311 33.93 11.07 8.03
N TRP A 312 33.79 10.26 6.98
CA TRP A 312 34.33 10.54 5.66
C TRP A 312 33.23 10.61 4.61
N ASP A 313 33.15 11.72 3.86
CA ASP A 313 32.22 11.83 2.73
C ASP A 313 32.76 11.04 1.54
N CYS A 314 31.88 10.29 0.90
CA CYS A 314 32.24 9.34 -0.15
C CYS A 314 31.30 9.42 -1.35
N GLU A 315 31.85 9.19 -2.53
CA GLU A 315 31.13 8.98 -3.79
C GLU A 315 31.19 7.50 -4.19
N ILE A 316 30.06 6.90 -4.54
CA ILE A 316 29.98 5.51 -5.03
C ILE A 316 30.48 5.47 -6.48
N ILE A 317 31.46 4.60 -6.73
CA ILE A 317 31.99 4.36 -8.07
C ILE A 317 31.25 3.19 -8.73
N VAL A 318 30.54 3.49 -9.82
CA VAL A 318 29.70 2.51 -10.55
C VAL A 318 30.53 1.60 -11.48
N ALA A 319 31.67 2.08 -11.99
CA ALA A 319 32.51 1.35 -12.94
C ALA A 319 34.00 1.32 -12.52
N PRO A 320 34.32 0.68 -11.37
CA PRO A 320 35.68 0.68 -10.83
C PRO A 320 36.72 0.03 -11.75
N GLN A 321 36.32 -0.92 -12.59
CA GLN A 321 37.17 -1.61 -13.57
C GLN A 321 37.81 -0.69 -14.62
N ARG A 322 37.29 0.54 -14.78
CA ARG A 322 37.85 1.54 -15.71
C ARG A 322 38.99 2.35 -15.09
N ILE A 323 39.24 2.19 -13.79
CA ILE A 323 40.22 2.95 -13.04
C ILE A 323 41.51 2.14 -12.98
N ASN A 324 42.57 2.65 -13.62
CA ASN A 324 43.83 1.92 -13.78
C ASN A 324 44.47 1.49 -12.45
N ILE A 325 44.39 2.34 -11.41
CA ILE A 325 44.98 2.04 -10.10
C ILE A 325 44.28 0.89 -9.36
N LEU A 326 43.04 0.58 -9.75
CA LEU A 326 42.28 -0.53 -9.15
C LEU A 326 42.47 -1.86 -9.89
N LYS A 327 43.34 -1.92 -10.91
CA LYS A 327 43.62 -3.18 -11.64
C LYS A 327 44.20 -4.26 -10.74
N ASP A 328 45.05 -3.87 -9.79
CA ASP A 328 45.64 -4.77 -8.79
C ASP A 328 44.69 -5.03 -7.60
N HIS A 329 43.52 -4.39 -7.61
CA HIS A 329 42.45 -4.49 -6.62
C HIS A 329 41.10 -4.85 -7.28
N PRO A 330 40.99 -5.98 -8.01
CA PRO A 330 39.72 -6.40 -8.59
C PRO A 330 38.64 -6.56 -7.51
N THR A 331 37.43 -6.13 -7.84
CA THR A 331 36.28 -6.21 -6.93
C THR A 331 35.37 -7.38 -7.27
N ALA A 332 34.86 -8.04 -6.24
CA ALA A 332 33.88 -9.11 -6.36
C ALA A 332 32.45 -8.56 -6.53
N LEU A 333 31.51 -9.44 -6.89
CA LEU A 333 30.14 -9.08 -7.31
C LEU A 333 29.39 -8.17 -6.33
N HIS A 334 29.54 -8.40 -5.02
CA HIS A 334 28.79 -7.68 -4.00
C HIS A 334 29.55 -6.50 -3.41
N GLU A 335 30.83 -6.35 -3.74
CA GLU A 335 31.67 -5.29 -3.19
C GLU A 335 31.30 -3.92 -3.76
N MET A 336 31.71 -2.89 -3.03
CA MET A 336 31.52 -1.51 -3.43
C MET A 336 32.85 -0.78 -3.42
N VAL A 337 33.04 0.08 -4.42
CA VAL A 337 34.17 1.02 -4.45
C VAL A 337 33.65 2.41 -4.16
N LEU A 338 34.27 3.04 -3.18
CA LEU A 338 34.01 4.43 -2.84
C LEU A 338 35.21 5.27 -3.21
N LYS A 339 34.97 6.52 -3.60
CA LYS A 339 35.99 7.55 -3.74
C LYS A 339 35.79 8.57 -2.63
N THR A 340 36.88 8.95 -1.98
CA THR A 340 36.82 9.85 -0.85
C THR A 340 38.01 10.80 -0.82
N ARG A 341 37.85 11.87 -0.04
CA ARG A 341 38.92 12.78 0.34
C ARG A 341 39.02 12.72 1.87
N ARG A 342 40.23 12.46 2.38
CA ARG A 342 40.54 12.56 3.80
C ARG A 342 40.14 13.95 4.30
N PRO A 343 39.33 14.05 5.37
CA PRO A 343 38.98 15.33 5.97
C PRO A 343 40.21 16.12 6.40
N GLY A 344 40.17 17.44 6.24
CA GLY A 344 41.25 18.32 6.70
C GLY A 344 41.20 18.53 8.21
N SER A 345 42.32 18.93 8.83
CA SER A 345 42.41 19.19 10.27
C SER A 345 41.42 20.25 10.77
N SER A 346 40.98 21.17 9.90
CA SER A 346 39.97 22.18 10.20
C SER A 346 38.53 21.65 10.22
N GLU A 347 38.26 20.45 9.67
CA GLU A 347 36.90 19.94 9.44
C GLU A 347 36.32 19.16 10.64
N LYS A 348 37.07 19.00 11.73
CA LYS A 348 36.66 18.36 13.01
C LYS A 348 35.86 17.06 12.82
N ARG A 349 36.39 16.10 12.07
CA ARG A 349 35.71 14.83 11.74
C ARG A 349 36.30 13.58 12.41
N GLY A 350 36.82 13.72 13.63
CA GLY A 350 37.54 12.66 14.35
C GLY A 350 38.96 12.44 13.81
N GLU A 351 39.84 11.78 14.57
CA GLU A 351 41.19 11.43 14.08
C GLU A 351 41.20 10.03 13.44
N ASP A 352 41.82 9.93 12.27
CA ASP A 352 41.87 8.78 11.37
C ASP A 352 43.15 7.95 11.56
N ASN A 353 43.28 7.29 12.72
CA ASN A 353 44.54 6.61 13.08
C ASN A 353 44.74 5.22 12.42
N ASN A 354 43.79 4.70 11.64
CA ASN A 354 43.78 3.31 11.15
C ASN A 354 43.38 3.20 9.67
N ILE A 355 44.22 3.71 8.77
CA ILE A 355 44.03 3.52 7.32
C ILE A 355 44.86 2.33 6.88
N ASN A 356 44.20 1.19 6.69
CA ASN A 356 44.85 -0.01 6.17
C ASN A 356 44.94 0.06 4.65
N THR A 357 46.17 0.07 4.12
CA THR A 357 46.47 -0.01 2.69
C THR A 357 47.22 -1.29 2.37
N PHE A 358 46.99 -1.84 1.18
CA PHE A 358 47.65 -3.06 0.71
C PHE A 358 48.22 -2.84 -0.69
N ALA A 359 49.31 -3.53 -1.04
CA ALA A 359 49.89 -3.42 -2.38
C ALA A 359 49.04 -4.08 -3.49
N GLY A 360 48.10 -4.95 -3.10
CA GLY A 360 47.19 -5.62 -4.02
C GLY A 360 46.14 -6.45 -3.30
N ARG A 361 45.17 -6.95 -4.06
CA ARG A 361 44.01 -7.68 -3.54
C ARG A 361 44.37 -8.90 -2.68
N LEU A 362 45.36 -9.68 -3.09
CA LEU A 362 45.75 -10.91 -2.39
C LEU A 362 46.16 -10.63 -0.94
N GLN A 363 46.91 -9.55 -0.71
CA GLN A 363 47.35 -9.16 0.64
C GLN A 363 46.16 -8.70 1.49
N ALA A 364 45.24 -7.94 0.91
CA ALA A 364 44.02 -7.52 1.59
C ALA A 364 43.14 -8.71 2.00
N ASP A 365 42.99 -9.72 1.12
CA ASP A 365 42.21 -10.92 1.40
C ASP A 365 42.84 -11.80 2.50
N VAL A 366 44.18 -11.87 2.56
CA VAL A 366 44.89 -12.57 3.65
C VAL A 366 44.64 -11.86 4.98
N ALA A 367 44.82 -10.54 5.02
CA ALA A 367 44.56 -9.75 6.22
C ALA A 367 43.10 -9.82 6.69
N LEU A 368 42.15 -9.86 5.74
CA LEU A 368 40.73 -10.04 6.04
C LEU A 368 40.45 -11.39 6.70
N LYS A 369 41.07 -12.47 6.22
CA LYS A 369 40.92 -13.82 6.80
C LYS A 369 41.56 -13.90 8.19
N GLU A 370 42.77 -13.39 8.33
CA GLU A 370 43.48 -13.36 9.63
C GLU A 370 42.76 -12.51 10.68
N GLY A 371 42.08 -11.45 10.25
CA GLY A 371 41.25 -10.60 11.11
C GLY A 371 39.90 -11.21 11.47
N ALA A 372 39.36 -12.13 10.66
CA ALA A 372 38.10 -12.84 10.94
C ALA A 372 38.28 -14.06 11.86
N GLU A 373 39.52 -14.54 12.01
CA GLU A 373 39.90 -15.67 12.89
C GLU A 373 40.31 -15.22 14.31
N LYS A 374 40.32 -13.91 14.59
CA LYS A 374 40.53 -13.30 15.91
C LYS A 374 39.22 -12.73 16.44
#